data_AF-L9W7X2-F1
#
_entry.id   AF-L9W7X2-F1
#
_cell.length_a   1.000
_cell.length_b   1.000
_cell.length_c   1.000
_cell.angle_alpha   90.00
_cell.angle_beta   90.00
_cell.angle_gamma   90.00
#
_symmetry.space_group_name_H-M   'P 1'
#
loop_
_entity.id
_entity.type
_entity.pdbx_description
1 polymer ?
#
loop_
_entity_poly.entity_id
_entity_poly.type
_entity_poly.pdbx_seq_one_letter_code
_entity_poly.pdbx_strand_id
1 'polypeptide(L)' 'MLDSGEYLTICYELHHVLLPELADMGVVEFDRFEDEVRRGQRFDEVRRSLEQIADDHDK' A
#
# COMPACT_ATOMS: atom_id res chain seq x y z
N MET A 1 21.05 3.85 3.32
CA MET A 1 20.47 4.04 4.66
C MET A 1 19.75 5.37 4.61
N LEU A 2 18.42 5.36 4.73
CA LEU A 2 17.64 6.60 4.84
C LEU A 2 18.05 7.32 6.13
N ASP A 3 18.14 8.64 6.10
CA ASP A 3 18.32 9.41 7.32
C ASP A 3 17.09 9.24 8.25
N SER A 4 17.30 9.33 9.55
CA SER A 4 16.22 9.21 10.54
C SER A 4 15.03 10.16 10.31
N GLY A 5 15.27 11.34 9.73
CA GLY A 5 14.21 12.28 9.35
C GLY A 5 13.45 11.88 8.09
N GLU A 6 14.12 11.26 7.11
CA GLU A 6 13.48 10.73 5.91
C GLU A 6 12.62 9.51 6.23
N TYR A 7 13.11 8.66 7.14
CA TYR A 7 12.35 7.49 7.62
C TYR A 7 11.04 7.90 8.32
N LEU A 8 11.08 8.93 9.17
CA LEU A 8 9.88 9.42 9.85
C LEU A 8 8.84 9.97 8.86
N THR A 9 9.31 10.70 7.84
CA THR A 9 8.42 11.27 6.80
C THR A 9 7.72 10.16 6.02
N ILE A 10 8.46 9.13 5.61
CA ILE A 10 7.92 7.99 4.85
C ILE A 10 6.90 7.21 5.68
N CYS A 11 7.20 6.93 6.95
CA CYS A 11 6.26 6.25 7.85
C CYS A 11 4.98 7.08 8.04
N TYR A 12 5.11 8.39 8.18
CA TYR A 12 3.95 9.26 8.33
C TYR A 12 3.06 9.26 7.08
N GLU A 13 3.63 9.44 5.89
CA GLU A 13 2.87 9.40 4.63
C GLU A 13 2.22 8.04 4.40
N LEU A 14 2.94 6.95 4.70
CA LEU A 14 2.41 5.60 4.58
C LEU A 14 1.18 5.40 5.46
N HIS A 15 1.25 5.74 6.74
CA HIS A 15 0.16 5.50 7.69
C HIS A 15 -1.00 6.50 7.56
N HIS A 16 -0.74 7.74 7.18
CA HIS A 16 -1.78 8.79 7.18
C HIS A 16 -2.37 9.09 5.81
N VAL A 17 -1.70 8.72 4.72
CA VAL A 17 -2.15 9.00 3.36
C VAL A 17 -2.37 7.69 2.60
N LEU A 18 -1.32 6.89 2.43
CA LEU A 18 -1.36 5.75 1.52
C LEU A 18 -2.23 4.59 2.03
N LEU A 19 -2.04 4.14 3.28
CA LEU A 19 -2.80 3.03 3.84
C LEU A 19 -4.31 3.34 3.94
N PRO A 20 -4.74 4.54 4.38
CA PRO A 20 -6.15 4.92 4.32
C PRO A 20 -6.72 4.92 2.90
N GLU A 21 -6.01 5.47 1.91
CA GLU A 21 -6.49 5.47 0.52
C GLU A 21 -6.63 4.04 -0.04
N LEU A 22 -5.66 3.17 0.24
CA LEU A 22 -5.73 1.75 -0.16
C LEU A 22 -6.87 1.01 0.55
N ALA A 23 -7.19 1.38 1.78
CA ALA A 23 -8.33 0.84 2.52
C ALA A 23 -9.66 1.31 1.94
N ASP A 24 -9.79 2.59 1.58
CA ASP A 24 -10.97 3.14 0.90
C ASP A 24 -11.20 2.47 -0.47
N MET A 25 -10.13 2.10 -1.17
CA MET A 25 -10.19 1.33 -2.41
C MET A 25 -10.51 -0.16 -2.21
N GLY A 26 -10.53 -0.65 -0.96
CA GLY A 26 -10.77 -2.06 -0.60
C GLY A 26 -9.60 -2.99 -0.92
N VAL A 27 -8.42 -2.44 -1.17
CA VAL A 27 -7.20 -3.20 -1.52
C VAL A 27 -6.56 -3.78 -0.27
N VAL A 28 -6.56 -3.01 0.83
CA VAL A 28 -6.09 -3.44 2.15
C VAL A 28 -7.19 -3.23 3.18
N GLU A 29 -7.07 -3.89 4.31
CA GLU A 29 -7.76 -3.52 5.54
C GLU A 29 -6.68 -2.97 6.48
N PHE A 30 -6.86 -1.74 6.96
CA PHE A 30 -5.88 -1.09 7.82
C PHE A 30 -6.50 -0.75 9.18
N ASP A 31 -5.97 -1.38 10.22
CA ASP A 31 -6.29 -1.04 11.60
C ASP A 31 -5.27 -0.03 12.14
N ARG A 32 -5.71 1.22 12.30
CA ARG A 32 -4.88 2.33 12.80
C ARG A 32 -4.53 2.20 14.28
N PHE A 33 -5.29 1.42 15.05
CA PHE A 33 -5.09 1.28 16.49
C PHE A 33 -4.12 0.16 16.80
N GLU A 34 -4.24 -0.97 16.10
CA GLU A 34 -3.35 -2.13 16.24
C GLU A 34 -2.13 -2.06 15.32
N ASP A 35 -2.07 -1.03 14.44
CA ASP A 35 -1.02 -0.84 13.43
C ASP A 35 -0.86 -2.04 12.48
N GLU A 36 -1.99 -2.68 12.16
CA GLU A 36 -2.02 -3.92 11.38
C GLU A 36 -2.59 -3.69 9.99
N VAL A 37 -1.90 -4.19 8.97
CA VAL A 37 -2.35 -4.15 7.57
C VAL A 37 -2.65 -5.57 7.11
N ARG A 38 -3.89 -5.80 6.67
CA ARG A 38 -4.36 -7.07 6.12
C ARG A 38 -4.77 -6.91 4.65
N ARG A 39 -4.88 -8.02 3.95
CA ARG A 39 -5.35 -8.02 2.55
C ARG A 39 -6.85 -7.72 2.51
N GLY A 40 -7.23 -6.71 1.74
CA GLY A 40 -8.62 -6.40 1.48
C GLY A 40 -9.21 -7.27 0.38
N GLN A 41 -10.53 -7.20 0.21
CA GLN A 41 -11.28 -8.02 -0.74
C GLN A 41 -10.79 -7.86 -2.20
N ARG A 42 -10.27 -6.68 -2.57
CA ARG A 42 -9.81 -6.36 -3.92
C ARG A 42 -8.32 -6.58 -4.13
N PHE A 43 -7.60 -7.07 -3.12
CA PHE A 43 -6.15 -7.25 -3.20
C PHE A 43 -5.74 -8.11 -4.41
N ASP A 44 -6.38 -9.26 -4.59
CA ASP A 44 -6.04 -10.20 -5.68
C ASP A 44 -6.48 -9.74 -7.07
N GLU A 45 -7.43 -8.81 -7.15
CA GLU A 45 -7.83 -8.14 -8.39
C GLU A 45 -6.74 -7.15 -8.80
N VAL A 46 -6.38 -6.24 -7.90
CA VAL A 46 -5.36 -5.20 -8.16
C VAL A 46 -3.99 -5.81 -8.41
N ARG A 47 -3.61 -6.86 -7.66
CA ARG A 47 -2.35 -7.59 -7.89
C ARG A 47 -2.26 -8.11 -9.33
N ARG A 48 -3.33 -8.75 -9.82
CA ARG A 48 -3.36 -9.28 -11.19
C ARG A 48 -3.28 -8.17 -12.25
N SER A 49 -3.91 -7.02 -11.99
CA SER A 49 -3.80 -5.86 -12.89
C SER A 49 -2.38 -5.29 -12.91
N LEU A 50 -1.71 -5.21 -11.77
CA LEU A 50 -0.32 -4.72 -11.69
C LEU A 50 0.67 -5.68 -12.36
N GLU A 51 0.49 -6.99 -12.19
CA GLU A 51 1.30 -8.01 -12.87
C GLU A 51 1.18 -7.90 -14.40
N GLN A 52 -0.02 -7.65 -14.93
CA GLN A 52 -0.23 -7.42 -16.37
C GLN A 52 0.48 -6.17 -16.88
N ILE A 53 0.50 -5.08 -16.10
CA ILE A 53 1.20 -3.84 -16.47
C ILE A 53 2.71 -4.06 -16.48
N ALA A 54 3.24 -4.83 -15.52
CA ALA A 54 4.67 -5.14 -15.47
C ALA A 54 5.11 -5.99 -16.67
N ASP A 55 4.29 -6.99 -17.05
CA ASP A 55 4.57 -7.85 -18.20
C ASP A 55 4.51 -7.10 -19.55
N ASP A 56 3.64 -6.08 -19.67
CA ASP A 56 3.53 -5.24 -20.88
C ASP A 56 4.74 -4.31 -21.07
N HIS A 57 5.40 -3.91 -19.99
CA HIS A 57 6.57 -3.03 -20.04
C HIS A 57 7.89 -3.73 -20.42
N ASP A 58 7.91 -5.07 -20.46
CA ASP A 58 9.07 -5.90 -20.83
C ASP A 58 9.04 -6.40 -22.29
N LYS A 59 8.21 -5.77 -23.15
CA LYS A 59 8.04 -6.12 -24.58
C LYS A 59 8.60 -5.10 -25.57
#